data_AF-A0A804NS07-F1
#
_entry.id   AF-A0A804NS07-F1
#
_cell.length_a   1.000
_cell.length_b   1.000
_cell.length_c   1.000
_cell.angle_alpha   90.00
_cell.angle_beta   90.00
_cell.angle_gamma   90.00
#
_symmetry.space_group_name_H-M   'P 1'
#
loop_
_entity.id
_entity.type
_entity.pdbx_description
1 polymer ?
#
loop_
_entity_poly.entity_id
_entity_poly.type
_entity_poly.pdbx_seq_one_letter_code
_entity_poly.pdbx_strand_id
1 'polypeptide(L)'
;MLAINSLMLDGKWSNQESSVKEVVSTARVQSLKKLVKEKLHQWLICKVNDDGKGPNVLCKEGQGVIHLVAALGYDWAIRPIIIAGVNVNFRDAHGWTTLHW
;
A
#
# COMPACT_ATOMS: atom_id res chain seq x y z
N MET A 1 -20.92 2.90 -44.18
CA MET A 1 -21.07 2.39 -42.79
C MET A 1 -20.30 1.08 -42.56
N LEU A 2 -20.26 0.12 -43.50
CA LEU A 2 -19.52 -1.15 -43.36
C LEU A 2 -18.00 -1.02 -43.13
N ALA A 3 -17.31 -0.13 -43.86
CA ALA A 3 -15.85 0.01 -43.74
C ALA A 3 -15.39 0.45 -42.34
N ILE A 4 -16.16 1.30 -41.67
CA ILE A 4 -15.85 1.76 -40.30
C ILE A 4 -16.00 0.61 -39.30
N ASN A 5 -17.04 -0.23 -39.45
CA ASN A 5 -17.23 -1.38 -38.57
C ASN A 5 -16.10 -2.42 -38.73
N SER A 6 -15.61 -2.68 -39.95
CA SER A 6 -14.46 -3.58 -40.14
C SER A 6 -13.21 -3.05 -39.44
N LEU A 7 -12.92 -1.74 -39.55
CA LEU A 7 -11.78 -1.13 -38.86
C LEU A 7 -11.87 -1.22 -37.33
N MET A 8 -13.08 -1.12 -36.77
CA MET A 8 -13.32 -1.27 -35.32
C MET A 8 -13.15 -2.72 -34.82
N LEU A 9 -13.42 -3.71 -35.67
CA LEU A 9 -13.26 -5.13 -35.34
C LEU A 9 -11.84 -5.65 -35.56
N ASP A 10 -10.97 -4.88 -36.21
CA ASP A 10 -9.56 -5.21 -36.29
C ASP A 10 -8.99 -5.24 -34.85
N GLY A 11 -8.69 -6.44 -34.34
CA GLY A 11 -8.22 -6.67 -32.97
C GLY A 11 -6.99 -5.87 -32.53
N LYS A 12 -6.37 -5.11 -33.45
CA LYS A 12 -5.38 -4.08 -33.13
C LYS A 12 -5.92 -3.01 -32.17
N TRP A 13 -7.15 -2.53 -32.34
CA TRP A 13 -7.69 -1.49 -31.45
C TRP A 13 -7.95 -2.04 -30.04
N SER A 14 -8.49 -3.26 -29.92
CA SER A 14 -8.73 -3.90 -28.62
C SER A 14 -7.43 -4.10 -27.82
N ASN A 15 -6.33 -4.45 -28.49
CA ASN A 15 -5.01 -4.58 -27.87
C ASN A 15 -4.41 -3.23 -27.46
N GLN A 16 -4.68 -2.15 -28.20
CA GLN A 16 -4.25 -0.81 -27.79
C GLN A 16 -5.01 -0.32 -26.56
N GLU A 17 -6.32 -0.56 -26.48
CA GLU A 17 -7.11 -0.19 -25.30
C GLU A 17 -6.68 -0.95 -24.03
N SER A 18 -6.39 -2.24 -24.13
CA SER A 18 -5.91 -3.01 -22.97
C SER A 18 -4.56 -2.48 -22.47
N SER A 19 -3.62 -2.22 -23.39
CA SER A 19 -2.32 -1.63 -23.07
C SER A 19 -2.46 -0.23 -22.46
N VAL A 20 -3.33 0.63 -23.00
CA VAL A 20 -3.59 1.97 -22.43
C VAL A 20 -4.21 1.86 -21.04
N LYS A 21 -5.20 0.98 -20.84
CA LYS A 21 -5.84 0.75 -19.53
C LYS A 21 -4.82 0.23 -18.51
N GLU A 22 -3.92 -0.66 -18.91
CA GLU A 22 -2.84 -1.20 -18.07
C GLU A 22 -1.82 -0.12 -17.70
N VAL A 23 -1.37 0.69 -18.65
CA VAL A 23 -0.42 1.80 -18.41
C VAL A 23 -1.03 2.83 -17.46
N VAL A 24 -2.28 3.25 -17.70
CA VAL A 24 -3.00 4.19 -16.83
C VAL A 24 -3.19 3.60 -15.43
N SER A 25 -3.53 2.32 -15.33
CA SER A 25 -3.70 1.64 -14.04
C SER A 25 -2.37 1.57 -13.29
N THR A 26 -1.28 1.22 -13.96
CA THR A 26 0.07 1.17 -13.39
C THR A 26 0.51 2.54 -12.89
N ALA A 27 0.34 3.59 -13.69
CA ALA A 27 0.66 4.96 -13.29
C ALA A 27 -0.15 5.41 -12.06
N ARG A 28 -1.44 5.05 -12.00
CA ARG A 28 -2.29 5.32 -10.84
C ARG A 28 -1.81 4.57 -9.59
N VAL A 29 -1.48 3.29 -9.72
CA VAL A 29 -0.96 2.46 -8.61
C VAL A 29 0.37 3.00 -8.10
N GLN A 30 1.28 3.40 -8.99
CA GLN A 30 2.55 4.03 -8.62
C GLN A 30 2.35 5.37 -7.90
N SER A 31 1.44 6.20 -8.41
CA SER A 31 1.09 7.47 -7.77
C SER A 31 0.51 7.26 -6.37
N LEU A 32 -0.36 6.26 -6.21
CA LEU A 32 -0.93 5.88 -4.92
C LEU A 32 0.15 5.36 -3.96
N LYS A 33 1.05 4.49 -4.42
CA LYS A 33 2.17 3.98 -3.61
C LYS A 33 3.08 5.10 -3.12
N LYS A 34 3.37 6.09 -3.97
CA LYS A 34 4.14 7.29 -3.61
C LYS A 34 3.42 8.09 -2.51
N LEU A 35 2.13 8.36 -2.69
CA LEU A 35 1.33 9.09 -1.71
C LEU A 35 1.29 8.38 -0.35
N VAL A 36 1.07 7.06 -0.33
CA VAL A 36 1.08 6.26 0.90
C VAL A 36 2.44 6.32 1.59
N LYS A 37 3.54 6.23 0.81
CA LYS A 37 4.89 6.37 1.34
C LYS A 37 5.09 7.73 2.03
N GLU A 38 4.72 8.81 1.38
CA GLU A 38 4.84 10.16 1.94
C GLU A 38 4.00 10.33 3.21
N LYS A 39 2.74 9.86 3.19
CA LYS A 39 1.84 9.93 4.36
C LYS A 39 2.32 9.09 5.53
N LEU A 40 2.87 7.90 5.27
CA LEU A 40 3.46 7.08 6.32
C LEU A 40 4.65 7.78 6.97
N HIS A 41 5.56 8.37 6.19
CA HIS A 41 6.72 9.08 6.76
C HIS A 41 6.30 10.29 7.60
N GLN A 42 5.36 11.10 7.09
CA GLN A 42 4.79 12.22 7.85
C GLN A 42 4.17 11.75 9.17
N TRP A 43 3.35 10.70 9.11
CA TRP A 43 2.72 10.13 10.28
C TRP A 43 3.74 9.59 11.30
N LEU A 44 4.78 8.89 10.85
CA LEU A 44 5.83 8.37 11.73
C LEU A 44 6.59 9.51 12.43
N ILE A 45 6.98 10.56 11.70
CA ILE A 45 7.66 11.73 12.30
C ILE A 45 6.76 12.39 13.33
N CYS A 46 5.49 12.64 13.00
CA CYS A 46 4.53 13.21 13.94
C CYS A 46 4.37 12.33 15.18
N LYS A 47 4.34 11.00 15.02
CA LYS A 47 4.14 10.05 16.12
C LYS A 47 5.37 9.89 17.00
N VAL A 48 6.58 9.89 16.44
CA VAL A 48 7.82 9.82 17.23
C VAL A 48 7.98 11.04 18.12
N ASN A 49 7.47 12.19 17.69
CA ASN A 49 7.52 13.44 18.45
C ASN A 49 6.29 13.67 19.36
N ASP A 50 5.33 12.74 19.38
CA ASP A 50 4.12 12.79 20.20
C ASP A 50 4.43 12.17 21.57
N ASP A 51 4.15 12.88 22.68
CA ASP A 51 4.35 12.40 24.06
C ASP A 51 3.44 11.21 24.45
N GLY A 52 2.58 10.76 23.52
CA GLY A 52 1.70 9.62 23.69
C GLY A 52 2.36 8.25 23.44
N LYS A 53 1.63 7.37 22.74
CA LYS A 53 2.06 5.98 22.48
C LYS A 53 3.15 5.84 21.42
N GLY A 54 3.70 6.95 20.93
CA GLY A 54 4.53 6.94 19.74
C GLY A 54 3.80 6.31 18.54
N PRO A 55 4.52 5.61 17.64
CA PRO A 55 3.89 4.87 16.54
C PRO A 55 3.18 3.57 16.96
N ASN A 56 3.15 3.22 18.26
CA ASN A 56 2.45 2.04 18.77
C ASN A 56 0.93 2.29 18.94
N VAL A 57 0.29 2.78 17.88
CA VAL A 57 -1.16 2.95 17.79
C VAL A 57 -1.78 1.64 17.31
N LEU A 58 -2.79 1.16 18.04
CA LEU A 58 -3.41 -0.15 17.82
C LEU A 58 -4.90 -0.01 17.48
N CYS A 59 -5.41 -0.88 16.60
CA CYS A 59 -6.85 -1.06 16.39
C CYS A 59 -7.47 -1.95 17.49
N LYS A 60 -8.75 -2.29 17.35
CA LYS A 60 -9.50 -3.09 18.34
C LYS A 60 -8.95 -4.50 18.49
N GLU A 61 -8.38 -5.05 17.42
CA GLU A 61 -7.77 -6.36 17.35
C GLU A 61 -6.34 -6.37 17.92
N GLY A 62 -5.88 -5.25 18.48
CA GLY A 62 -4.52 -5.08 18.98
C GLY A 62 -3.48 -4.96 17.87
N GLN A 63 -3.89 -4.88 16.60
CA GLN A 63 -2.95 -4.75 15.49
C GLN A 63 -2.45 -3.31 15.35
N GLY A 64 -1.13 -3.17 15.23
CA GLY A 64 -0.46 -1.90 14.93
C GLY A 64 -0.11 -1.71 13.45
N VAL A 65 0.53 -0.58 13.15
CA VAL A 65 0.98 -0.21 11.79
C VAL A 65 1.80 -1.30 11.10
N ILE A 66 2.58 -2.08 11.87
CA ILE A 66 3.41 -3.15 11.32
C ILE A 66 2.59 -4.32 10.75
N HIS A 67 1.44 -4.64 11.34
CA HIS A 67 0.52 -5.67 10.82
C HIS A 67 -0.15 -5.19 9.52
N LEU A 68 -0.58 -3.93 9.50
CA LEU A 68 -1.22 -3.33 8.33
C LEU A 68 -0.31 -3.35 7.11
N VAL A 69 0.97 -2.96 7.26
CA VAL A 69 1.89 -2.94 6.11
C VAL A 69 2.29 -4.36 5.66
N ALA A 70 2.34 -5.33 6.57
CA ALA A 70 2.58 -6.73 6.22
C ALA A 70 1.41 -7.31 5.42
N ALA A 71 0.17 -7.09 5.87
CA ALA A 71 -1.04 -7.53 5.17
C ALA A 71 -1.18 -6.93 3.75
N LEU A 72 -0.61 -5.74 3.52
CA LEU A 72 -0.61 -5.06 2.23
C LEU A 72 0.60 -5.40 1.34
N GLY A 73 1.57 -6.19 1.83
CA GLY A 73 2.83 -6.46 1.11
C GLY A 73 3.70 -5.21 0.93
N TYR A 74 3.63 -4.26 1.86
CA TYR A 74 4.39 -3.01 1.82
C TYR A 74 5.73 -3.15 2.55
N ASP A 75 6.58 -4.07 2.08
CA ASP A 75 7.88 -4.38 2.71
C ASP A 75 8.78 -3.14 2.88
N TRP A 76 8.66 -2.18 1.96
CA TRP A 76 9.37 -0.90 2.01
C TRP A 76 9.06 -0.07 3.27
N ALA A 77 7.92 -0.32 3.93
CA ALA A 77 7.46 0.39 5.12
C ALA A 77 8.00 -0.20 6.43
N ILE A 78 8.44 -1.47 6.42
CA ILE A 78 8.88 -2.19 7.63
C ILE A 78 10.07 -1.48 8.29
N ARG A 79 11.08 -1.10 7.51
CA ARG A 79 12.29 -0.43 8.03
C ARG A 79 11.99 0.91 8.71
N PRO A 80 11.27 1.87 8.08
CA PRO A 80 10.88 3.11 8.74
C PRO A 80 10.08 2.90 10.04
N ILE A 81 9.18 1.91 10.06
CA ILE A 81 8.37 1.58 11.23
C ILE A 81 9.24 1.08 12.40
N ILE A 82 10.21 0.22 12.12
CA ILE A 82 11.16 -0.28 13.14
C ILE A 82 12.06 0.86 13.65
N ILE A 83 12.57 1.71 12.75
CA ILE A 83 13.39 2.88 13.12
C ILE A 83 12.60 3.83 14.03
N ALA A 84 11.30 3.97 13.81
CA ALA A 84 10.41 4.76 14.65
C ALA A 84 10.12 4.11 16.03
N GLY A 85 10.65 2.91 16.30
CA GLY A 85 10.55 2.25 17.60
C GLY A 85 9.46 1.18 17.72
N VAL A 86 8.79 0.80 16.64
CA VAL A 86 7.83 -0.32 16.67
C VAL A 86 8.59 -1.65 16.68
N ASN A 87 8.29 -2.51 17.64
CA ASN A 87 8.90 -3.83 17.75
C ASN A 87 8.48 -4.71 16.54
N VAL A 88 9.46 -5.28 15.84
CA VAL A 88 9.22 -6.22 14.72
C VAL A 88 8.45 -7.47 15.15
N ASN A 89 8.63 -7.90 16.41
CA ASN A 89 7.98 -9.06 17.01
C ASN A 89 6.72 -8.67 17.79
N PHE A 90 6.16 -7.48 17.56
CA PHE A 90 4.93 -7.03 18.21
C PHE A 90 3.79 -8.03 17.94
N ARG A 91 3.09 -8.43 19.02
CA ARG A 91 1.98 -9.39 18.96
C ARG A 91 0.65 -8.66 19.10
N ASP A 92 -0.31 -9.01 18.25
CA ASP A 92 -1.68 -8.51 18.36
C ASP A 92 -2.45 -9.14 19.55
N ALA A 93 -3.75 -8.86 19.68
CA ALA A 93 -4.57 -9.37 20.77
C ALA A 93 -4.74 -10.90 20.76
N HIS A 94 -4.49 -11.57 19.62
CA HIS A 94 -4.53 -13.02 19.47
C HIS A 94 -3.16 -13.67 19.65
N GLY A 95 -2.12 -12.86 19.92
CA GLY A 95 -0.75 -13.33 20.04
C GLY A 95 -0.02 -13.49 18.70
N TRP A 96 -0.60 -13.03 17.59
CA TRP A 96 -0.01 -13.16 16.26
C TRP A 96 1.01 -12.06 15.99
N THR A 97 2.12 -12.45 15.37
CA THR A 97 3.09 -11.51 14.81
C THR A 97 2.69 -11.14 13.38
N THR A 98 3.34 -10.14 12.79
CA THR A 98 3.06 -9.70 11.41
C THR A 98 3.29 -10.75 10.32
N LEU A 99 4.08 -11.79 10.61
CA LEU A 99 4.28 -12.93 9.70
C LEU A 99 3.09 -13.90 9.65
N HIS A 100 2.19 -13.85 10.63
CA HIS A 100 0.97 -14.66 10.64
C HIS A 100 -0.13 -13.84 9.94
N TRP A 101 -0.21 -13.99 8.61
CA TRP A 101 -1.29 -13.46 7.78
C TRP A 101 -2.48 -14.42 7.73
#